data_AF-A0A6I5CJD8-F1
#
_entry.id   AF-A0A6I5CJD8-F1
#
_cell.length_a   1.000
_cell.length_b   1.000
_cell.length_c   1.000
_cell.angle_alpha   90.00
_cell.angle_beta   90.00
_cell.angle_gamma   90.00
#
_symmetry.space_group_name_H-M   'P 1'
#
loop_
_entity.id
_entity.type
_entity.pdbx_description
1 polymer ?
#
loop_
_entity_poly.entity_id
_entity_poly.type
_entity_poly.pdbx_seq_one_letter_code
_entity_poly.pdbx_strand_id
1 'polypeptide(L)'
;DEPTPHVDWESGAVRLLTESRAWPETGRPRRAGISSFGMSGTNAHVIVEQAPAEAEAPRPDVAAPDVPGTEEIPDTPAPVTLLVSAKSAEALPAQARQLHDWLTARPGHSPADVAHTLATARGSLDHRAAVTGRDTETLLRGLDAVA
;
A
#
# COMPACT_ATOMS: atom_id res chain seq x y z
N ASP A 1 6.04 10.01 32.86
CA ASP A 1 4.73 9.64 32.29
C ASP A 1 3.55 10.51 32.75
N GLU A 2 3.77 11.56 33.54
CA GLU A 2 2.71 12.49 33.93
C GLU A 2 2.79 13.80 33.10
N PRO A 3 1.65 14.40 32.69
CA PRO A 3 1.64 15.71 32.03
C PRO A 3 2.35 16.80 32.86
N THR A 4 3.06 17.71 32.20
CA THR A 4 3.76 18.78 32.92
C THR A 4 2.77 19.71 33.65
N PRO A 5 3.08 20.15 34.88
CA PRO A 5 2.23 21.10 35.61
C PRO A 5 2.34 22.55 35.07
N HIS A 6 3.26 22.80 34.14
CA HIS A 6 3.48 24.13 33.54
C HIS A 6 2.49 24.47 32.43
N VAL A 7 1.60 23.54 32.08
CA VAL A 7 0.54 23.73 31.10
C VAL A 7 -0.80 23.54 31.81
N ASP A 8 -1.70 24.48 31.64
CA ASP A 8 -3.10 24.31 32.03
C ASP A 8 -3.80 23.41 30.99
N TRP A 9 -3.98 22.16 31.36
CA TRP A 9 -4.63 21.15 30.53
C TRP A 9 -6.16 21.16 30.63
N GLU A 10 -6.74 21.78 31.67
CA GLU A 10 -8.19 21.76 31.91
C GLU A 10 -8.91 22.83 31.08
N SER A 11 -8.33 24.02 30.96
CA SER A 11 -8.92 25.12 30.18
C SER A 11 -8.52 25.10 28.69
N GLY A 12 -7.55 24.26 28.33
CA GLY A 12 -6.96 24.20 27.00
C GLY A 12 -7.84 23.51 25.94
N ALA A 13 -7.74 23.96 24.69
CA ALA A 13 -8.33 23.29 23.53
C ALA A 13 -7.57 22.03 23.08
N VAL A 14 -6.59 21.57 23.88
CA VAL A 14 -5.69 20.46 23.56
C VAL A 14 -5.71 19.42 24.67
N ARG A 15 -5.48 18.14 24.30
CA ARG A 15 -5.39 17.02 25.25
C ARG A 15 -4.32 16.05 24.79
N LEU A 16 -3.56 15.50 25.72
CA LEU A 16 -2.62 14.42 25.39
C LEU A 16 -3.36 13.17 24.90
N LEU A 17 -2.78 12.53 23.89
CA LEU A 17 -3.17 11.21 23.44
C LEU A 17 -2.23 10.19 24.10
N THR A 18 -2.68 9.53 25.15
CA THR A 18 -1.89 8.56 25.94
C THR A 18 -2.05 7.12 25.47
N GLU A 19 -3.06 6.84 24.64
CA GLU A 19 -3.35 5.53 24.07
C GLU A 19 -3.89 5.67 22.64
N SER A 20 -3.77 4.60 21.84
CA SER A 20 -4.34 4.59 20.48
C SER A 20 -5.86 4.63 20.54
N ARG A 21 -6.48 5.56 19.81
CA ARG A 21 -7.94 5.67 19.70
C ARG A 21 -8.34 5.94 18.26
N ALA A 22 -9.56 5.54 17.90
CA ALA A 22 -10.12 5.85 16.61
C ALA A 22 -10.21 7.37 16.39
N TRP A 23 -9.87 7.83 15.18
CA TRP A 23 -10.05 9.23 14.80
C TRP A 23 -11.53 9.47 14.45
N PRO A 24 -12.27 10.27 15.23
CA PRO A 24 -13.72 10.44 15.05
C PRO A 24 -14.08 10.97 13.66
N GLU A 25 -15.18 10.47 13.12
CA GLU A 25 -15.79 10.98 11.91
C GLU A 25 -16.73 12.14 12.25
N THR A 26 -16.49 13.28 11.62
CA THR A 26 -17.23 14.53 11.91
C THR A 26 -17.98 15.07 10.70
N GLY A 27 -18.03 14.29 9.60
CA GLY A 27 -18.55 14.74 8.30
C GLY A 27 -17.63 15.73 7.58
N ARG A 28 -16.41 15.96 8.08
CA ARG A 28 -15.38 16.82 7.46
C ARG A 28 -14.07 16.04 7.31
N PRO A 29 -13.20 16.40 6.34
CA PRO A 29 -11.87 15.83 6.24
C PRO A 29 -11.10 15.98 7.56
N ARG A 30 -10.46 14.89 8.00
CA ARG A 30 -9.58 14.92 9.17
C ARG A 30 -8.39 15.84 8.89
N ARG A 31 -7.98 16.65 9.88
CA ARG A 31 -6.84 17.57 9.77
C ARG A 31 -5.88 17.40 10.94
N ALA A 32 -4.59 17.39 10.65
CA ALA A 32 -3.52 17.39 11.64
C ALA A 32 -2.58 18.59 11.42
N GLY A 33 -2.14 19.19 12.51
CA GLY A 33 -1.04 20.16 12.51
C GLY A 33 0.26 19.48 12.91
N ILE A 34 1.34 19.76 12.18
CA ILE A 34 2.69 19.30 12.47
C ILE A 34 3.55 20.54 12.67
N SER A 35 4.09 20.72 13.87
CA SER A 35 4.98 21.83 14.21
C SER A 35 6.41 21.34 14.43
N SER A 36 7.38 22.08 13.91
CA SER A 36 8.81 21.85 14.15
C SER A 36 9.48 23.17 14.54
N PHE A 37 10.19 23.16 15.67
CA PHE A 37 10.86 24.32 16.25
C PHE A 37 12.36 24.05 16.32
N GLY A 38 13.14 24.75 15.48
CA GLY A 38 14.60 24.59 15.42
C GLY A 38 15.30 25.38 16.52
N MET A 39 16.40 24.83 17.06
CA MET A 39 17.20 25.49 18.11
C MET A 39 17.73 26.87 17.68
N SER A 40 17.97 27.09 16.39
CA SER A 40 18.37 28.39 15.82
C SER A 40 17.24 29.44 15.81
N GLY A 41 16.01 29.06 16.15
CA GLY A 41 14.82 29.92 16.08
C GLY A 41 14.03 29.80 14.77
N THR A 42 14.43 28.93 13.83
CA THR A 42 13.64 28.66 12.62
C THR A 42 12.47 27.73 12.93
N ASN A 43 11.26 28.20 12.66
CA ASN A 43 10.03 27.46 12.91
C ASN A 43 9.36 27.07 11.60
N ALA A 44 8.80 25.87 11.54
CA ALA A 44 7.99 25.39 10.43
C ALA A 44 6.69 24.78 10.96
N HIS A 45 5.59 25.01 10.25
CA HIS A 45 4.28 24.45 10.58
C HIS A 45 3.58 23.99 9.31
N VAL A 46 3.02 22.78 9.33
CA VAL A 46 2.29 22.18 8.22
C VAL A 46 0.94 21.71 8.71
N ILE A 47 -0.10 22.01 7.92
CA ILE A 47 -1.42 21.40 8.07
C ILE A 47 -1.57 20.30 7.03
N VAL A 48 -1.86 19.09 7.48
CA VAL A 48 -2.16 17.93 6.64
C VAL A 48 -3.65 17.67 6.69
N GLU A 49 -4.28 17.58 5.53
CA GLU A 49 -5.69 17.21 5.40
C GLU A 49 -5.80 15.79 4.82
N GLN A 50 -6.78 15.04 5.30
CA GLN A 50 -7.17 13.76 4.73
C GLN A 50 -7.48 13.93 3.24
N ALA A 51 -6.92 13.04 2.40
CA ALA A 51 -7.22 13.03 0.98
C ALA A 51 -8.73 12.89 0.73
N PRO A 52 -9.27 13.50 -0.36
CA PRO A 52 -10.64 13.25 -0.76
C PRO A 52 -10.91 11.76 -0.89
N ALA A 53 -12.13 11.31 -0.58
CA ALA A 53 -12.52 9.95 -0.91
C ALA A 53 -12.41 9.79 -2.43
N GLU A 54 -11.55 8.88 -2.89
CA GLU A 54 -11.61 8.43 -4.27
C GLU A 54 -12.98 7.81 -4.45
N ALA A 55 -13.78 8.39 -5.34
CA ALA A 55 -14.95 7.68 -5.85
C ALA A 55 -14.40 6.38 -6.42
N GLU A 56 -14.86 5.24 -5.89
CA GLU A 56 -14.56 3.93 -6.43
C GLU A 56 -15.06 3.97 -7.88
N ALA A 57 -14.15 4.28 -8.81
CA ALA A 57 -14.49 4.33 -10.21
C ALA A 57 -15.04 2.95 -10.53
N PRO A 58 -16.24 2.84 -11.12
CA PRO A 58 -16.75 1.55 -11.53
C PRO A 58 -15.64 0.91 -12.35
N ARG A 59 -15.13 -0.26 -11.94
CA ARG A 59 -14.32 -1.05 -12.86
C ARG A 59 -15.17 -1.16 -14.11
N PRO A 60 -14.70 -0.71 -15.28
CA PRO A 60 -15.44 -1.00 -16.49
C PRO A 60 -15.60 -2.51 -16.50
N ASP A 61 -16.84 -2.98 -16.49
CA ASP A 61 -17.14 -4.34 -16.90
C ASP A 61 -16.49 -4.43 -18.28
N VAL A 62 -15.35 -5.09 -18.35
CA VAL A 62 -14.73 -5.50 -19.60
C VAL A 62 -15.65 -6.57 -20.16
N ALA A 63 -16.80 -6.15 -20.67
CA ALA A 63 -17.48 -6.85 -21.74
C ALA A 63 -16.44 -6.92 -22.84
N ALA A 64 -15.88 -8.12 -23.02
CA ALA A 64 -14.95 -8.39 -24.10
C ALA A 64 -15.57 -7.85 -25.39
N PRO A 65 -14.84 -7.09 -26.21
CA PRO A 65 -15.35 -6.71 -27.52
C PRO A 65 -15.73 -8.00 -28.25
N ASP A 66 -16.95 -8.07 -28.77
CA ASP A 66 -17.42 -9.15 -29.64
C ASP A 66 -16.56 -9.17 -30.91
N VAL A 67 -15.39 -9.79 -30.83
CA VAL A 67 -14.55 -10.11 -31.99
C VAL A 67 -15.08 -11.42 -32.56
N PRO A 68 -15.59 -11.46 -33.80
CA PRO A 68 -16.08 -12.71 -34.39
C PRO A 68 -14.90 -13.68 -34.53
N GLY A 69 -14.88 -14.75 -33.73
CA GLY A 69 -13.86 -15.81 -33.80
C GLY A 69 -13.16 -16.20 -32.49
N THR A 70 -13.54 -15.62 -31.34
CA THR A 70 -13.01 -16.08 -30.05
C THR A 70 -13.72 -17.35 -29.60
N GLU A 71 -13.00 -18.46 -29.62
CA GLU A 71 -13.33 -19.66 -28.85
C GLU A 71 -13.61 -19.25 -27.39
N GLU A 72 -14.62 -19.88 -26.76
CA GLU A 72 -15.01 -19.65 -25.38
C GLU A 72 -13.77 -19.59 -24.47
N ILE A 73 -13.41 -18.38 -24.03
CA ILE A 73 -12.32 -18.19 -23.08
C ILE A 73 -12.78 -18.90 -21.80
N PRO A 74 -12.05 -19.91 -21.30
CA PRO A 74 -12.46 -20.61 -20.08
C PRO A 74 -12.64 -19.60 -18.95
N ASP A 75 -13.66 -19.79 -18.10
CA ASP A 75 -13.93 -19.03 -16.85
C ASP A 75 -12.77 -19.07 -15.82
N THR A 76 -11.60 -19.58 -16.21
CA THR A 76 -10.43 -19.65 -15.35
C THR A 76 -9.69 -18.30 -15.37
N PRO A 77 -9.35 -17.74 -14.20
CA PRO A 77 -8.55 -16.52 -14.12
C PRO A 77 -7.26 -16.67 -14.94
N ALA A 78 -6.97 -15.67 -15.78
CA ALA A 78 -5.71 -15.61 -16.51
C ALA A 78 -4.54 -15.59 -15.50
N PRO A 79 -3.42 -16.27 -15.79
CA PRO A 79 -2.27 -16.24 -14.90
C PRO A 79 -1.68 -14.84 -14.89
N VAL A 80 -1.27 -14.37 -13.71
CA VAL A 80 -0.55 -13.11 -13.52
C VAL A 80 0.91 -13.39 -13.18
N THR A 81 1.80 -12.46 -13.55
CA THR A 81 3.24 -12.56 -13.27
C THR A 81 3.67 -11.45 -12.32
N LEU A 82 4.13 -11.83 -11.13
CA LEU A 82 4.77 -10.92 -10.18
C LEU A 82 6.25 -10.77 -10.55
N LEU A 83 6.63 -9.55 -10.92
CA LEU A 83 8.02 -9.20 -11.24
C LEU A 83 8.74 -8.73 -9.96
N VAL A 84 9.83 -9.40 -9.62
CA VAL A 84 10.70 -9.03 -8.50
C VAL A 84 12.07 -8.67 -9.06
N SER A 85 12.63 -7.53 -8.66
CA SER A 85 13.99 -7.17 -9.04
C SER A 85 14.78 -6.51 -7.91
N ALA A 86 16.09 -6.64 -7.95
CA ALA A 86 17.02 -6.10 -6.97
C ALA A 86 18.35 -5.66 -7.62
N LYS A 87 19.10 -4.80 -6.91
CA LYS A 87 20.41 -4.29 -7.38
C LYS A 87 21.54 -5.31 -7.28
N SER A 88 21.37 -6.35 -6.47
CA SER A 88 22.34 -7.43 -6.30
C SER A 88 21.63 -8.78 -6.22
N ALA A 89 22.33 -9.86 -6.55
CA ALA A 89 21.80 -11.22 -6.46
C ALA A 89 21.37 -11.57 -5.01
N GLU A 90 22.14 -11.13 -4.02
CA GLU A 90 21.87 -11.37 -2.59
C GLU A 90 20.62 -10.64 -2.08
N ALA A 91 20.25 -9.52 -2.70
CA ALA A 91 19.07 -8.74 -2.31
C ALA A 91 17.77 -9.25 -2.94
N LEU A 92 17.84 -10.05 -4.01
CA LEU A 92 16.64 -10.56 -4.71
C LEU A 92 15.76 -11.45 -3.80
N PRO A 93 16.30 -12.38 -2.99
CA PRO A 93 15.50 -13.18 -2.07
C PRO A 93 14.80 -12.33 -0.99
N ALA A 94 15.47 -11.28 -0.49
CA ALA A 94 14.87 -10.36 0.47
C ALA A 94 13.69 -9.58 -0.12
N GLN A 95 13.78 -9.16 -1.39
CA GLN A 95 12.66 -8.53 -2.10
C GLN A 95 11.48 -9.49 -2.29
N ALA A 96 11.74 -10.76 -2.60
CA ALA A 96 10.70 -11.77 -2.72
C ALA A 96 9.99 -12.03 -1.38
N ARG A 97 10.74 -12.15 -0.28
CA ARG A 97 10.20 -12.30 1.08
C ARG A 97 9.36 -11.09 1.50
N GLN A 98 9.82 -9.87 1.21
CA GLN A 98 9.06 -8.67 1.52
C GLN A 98 7.71 -8.62 0.76
N LEU A 99 7.69 -9.06 -0.50
CA LEU A 99 6.45 -9.14 -1.27
C LEU A 99 5.52 -10.23 -0.75
N HIS A 100 6.07 -11.40 -0.40
CA HIS A 100 5.32 -12.50 0.23
C HIS A 100 4.63 -12.03 1.51
N ASP A 101 5.36 -11.41 2.42
CA ASP A 101 4.84 -10.94 3.71
C ASP A 101 3.78 -9.84 3.52
N TRP A 102 4.00 -8.97 2.54
CA TRP A 102 3.05 -7.92 2.21
C TRP A 102 1.72 -8.48 1.70
N LEU A 103 1.76 -9.49 0.82
CA LEU A 103 0.57 -10.18 0.29
C LEU A 103 -0.16 -10.95 1.39
N THR A 104 0.59 -11.66 2.24
CA THR A 104 0.04 -12.43 3.36
C THR A 104 -0.69 -11.52 4.35
N ALA A 105 -0.15 -10.35 4.65
CA ALA A 105 -0.79 -9.37 5.53
C ALA A 105 -2.02 -8.67 4.89
N ARG A 106 -2.28 -8.86 3.59
CA ARG A 106 -3.28 -8.11 2.81
C ARG A 106 -4.06 -8.99 1.81
N PRO A 107 -4.80 -10.01 2.28
CA PRO A 107 -5.44 -10.99 1.40
C PRO A 107 -6.52 -10.43 0.45
N GLY A 108 -6.99 -9.20 0.67
CA GLY A 108 -8.02 -8.55 -0.16
C GLY A 108 -7.51 -7.81 -1.41
N HIS A 109 -6.19 -7.74 -1.64
CA HIS A 109 -5.66 -7.06 -2.83
C HIS A 109 -5.68 -7.98 -4.05
N SER A 110 -6.10 -7.45 -5.20
CA SER A 110 -6.08 -8.17 -6.47
C SER A 110 -4.63 -8.49 -6.88
N PRO A 111 -4.29 -9.77 -7.13
CA PRO A 111 -2.97 -10.14 -7.66
C PRO A 111 -2.64 -9.45 -8.99
N ALA A 112 -3.65 -9.12 -9.80
CA ALA A 112 -3.47 -8.40 -11.05
C ALA A 112 -3.02 -6.94 -10.82
N ASP A 113 -3.60 -6.25 -9.82
CA ASP A 113 -3.23 -4.86 -9.50
C ASP A 113 -1.80 -4.80 -8.94
N VAL A 114 -1.43 -5.82 -8.14
CA VAL A 114 -0.07 -5.97 -7.63
C VAL A 114 0.90 -6.22 -8.78
N ALA A 115 0.61 -7.18 -9.67
CA ALA A 115 1.42 -7.47 -10.85
C ALA A 115 1.59 -6.22 -11.75
N HIS A 116 0.50 -5.50 -12.00
CA HIS A 116 0.51 -4.26 -12.76
C HIS A 116 1.45 -3.23 -12.13
N THR A 117 1.29 -2.97 -10.82
CA THR A 117 2.14 -2.02 -10.08
C THR A 117 3.61 -2.41 -10.13
N LEU A 118 3.92 -3.71 -9.96
CA LEU A 118 5.29 -4.21 -10.06
C LEU A 118 5.89 -4.01 -11.46
N ALA A 119 5.07 -4.11 -12.50
CA ALA A 119 5.51 -3.94 -13.89
C ALA A 119 5.65 -2.47 -14.32
N THR A 120 4.80 -1.57 -13.80
CA THR A 120 4.68 -0.19 -14.33
C THR A 120 5.21 0.89 -13.40
N ALA A 121 5.23 0.66 -12.08
CA ALA A 121 5.56 1.68 -11.08
C ALA A 121 6.86 1.39 -10.31
N ARG A 122 7.50 0.24 -10.56
CA ARG A 122 8.77 -0.14 -9.92
C ARG A 122 9.91 -0.12 -10.92
N GLY A 123 11.10 0.25 -10.45
CA GLY A 123 12.30 0.20 -11.28
C GLY A 123 12.68 -1.23 -11.65
N SER A 124 13.05 -1.46 -12.92
CA SER A 124 13.54 -2.75 -13.40
C SER A 124 15.06 -2.86 -13.19
N LEU A 125 15.47 -3.52 -12.11
CA LEU A 125 16.88 -3.67 -11.74
C LEU A 125 17.53 -4.93 -12.34
N ASP A 126 18.84 -5.10 -12.23
CA ASP A 126 19.59 -6.10 -13.00
C ASP A 126 19.33 -7.55 -12.59
N HIS A 127 19.10 -7.82 -11.30
CA HIS A 127 18.76 -9.16 -10.83
C HIS A 127 17.25 -9.31 -10.75
N ARG A 128 16.68 -10.28 -11.47
CA ARG A 128 15.23 -10.39 -11.68
C ARG A 128 14.74 -11.81 -11.46
N ALA A 129 13.55 -11.92 -10.90
CA ALA A 129 12.76 -13.14 -10.87
C ALA A 129 11.33 -12.81 -11.30
N ALA A 130 10.66 -13.80 -11.88
CA ALA A 130 9.26 -13.71 -12.28
C ALA A 130 8.51 -14.91 -11.68
N VAL A 131 7.48 -14.63 -10.90
CA VAL A 131 6.61 -15.66 -10.29
C VAL A 131 5.26 -15.58 -10.97
N THR A 132 4.84 -16.67 -11.61
CA THR A 132 3.58 -16.72 -12.35
C THR A 132 2.61 -17.68 -11.67
N GLY A 133 1.36 -17.26 -11.51
CA GLY A 133 0.32 -18.04 -10.84
C GLY A 133 -1.08 -17.54 -11.18
N ARG A 134 -2.09 -18.38 -10.94
CA ARG A 134 -3.51 -18.06 -11.16
C ARG A 134 -4.24 -17.69 -9.86
N ASP A 135 -3.61 -17.95 -8.73
CA ASP A 135 -4.14 -17.75 -7.39
C ASP A 135 -3.04 -17.30 -6.43
N THR A 136 -3.45 -16.64 -5.35
CA THR A 136 -2.53 -16.09 -4.34
C THR A 136 -1.66 -17.17 -3.71
N GLU A 137 -2.18 -18.38 -3.50
CA GLU A 137 -1.44 -19.47 -2.86
C GLU A 137 -0.23 -19.92 -3.71
N THR A 138 -0.44 -20.07 -5.02
CA THR A 138 0.61 -20.40 -6.00
C THR A 138 1.64 -19.28 -6.10
N LEU A 139 1.20 -18.03 -6.07
CA LEU A 139 2.09 -16.87 -6.07
C LEU A 139 2.95 -16.81 -4.80
N LEU A 140 2.37 -17.07 -3.62
CA LEU A 140 3.12 -17.09 -2.35
C LEU A 140 4.17 -18.20 -2.35
N ARG A 141 3.82 -19.43 -2.75
CA ARG A 141 4.79 -20.52 -2.91
C ARG A 141 5.92 -20.19 -3.87
N GLY A 142 5.59 -19.53 -4.98
CA GLY A 142 6.60 -19.13 -5.97
C GLY A 142 7.53 -18.04 -5.44
N LEU A 143 7.03 -17.13 -4.60
CA LEU A 143 7.86 -16.13 -3.91
C LEU A 143 8.76 -16.79 -2.86
N ASP A 144 8.26 -17.78 -2.11
CA ASP A 144 9.07 -18.57 -1.17
C ASP A 144 10.21 -19.31 -1.87
N ALA A 145 9.99 -19.80 -3.09
CA ALA A 145 11.02 -20.48 -3.88
C ALA A 145 12.14 -19.52 -4.37
N VAL A 146 11.86 -18.21 -4.41
CA VAL A 146 12.85 -17.17 -4.76
C VAL A 146 13.57 -16.62 -3.53
N ALA A 147 12.92 -16.68 -2.35
CA ALA A 147 13.36 -16.11 -1.08
C ALA A 147 14.43 -16.93 -0.33
#